data_AF-A0A3S0XDT0-F1
#
_entry.id   AF-A0A3S0XDT0-F1
#
_cell.length_a   1.000
_cell.length_b   1.000
_cell.length_c   1.000
_cell.angle_alpha   90.00
_cell.angle_beta   90.00
_cell.angle_gamma   90.00
#
_symmetry.space_group_name_H-M   'P 1'
#
loop_
_entity.id
_entity.type
_entity.pdbx_description
1 polymer ?
#
loop_
_entity_poly.entity_id
_entity_poly.type
_entity_poly.pdbx_seq_one_letter_code
_entity_poly.pdbx_strand_id
1 'polypeptide(L)'
;MGIATWLRGRKVTASVVAVSVLVAIPVSFAILHDGFPVTDVTLDAKDVWVTNGSELLAGRLNRQIEELDAAVQTVSNEIDILQDGDTVVLHDLTGSTIEMIDPSFTTLVQ
;
A
#
# COMPACT_ATOMS: atom_id res chain seq x y z
N MET A 1 8.90 68.13 12.81
CA MET A 1 8.41 66.80 12.39
C MET A 1 9.64 65.98 11.97
N GLY A 2 10.23 65.25 12.92
CA GLY A 2 11.67 64.90 12.90
C GLY A 2 12.01 63.59 12.18
N ILE A 3 13.25 63.51 11.70
CA ILE A 3 13.90 62.37 11.00
C ILE A 3 13.57 60.99 11.64
N ALA A 4 13.35 60.94 12.95
CA ALA A 4 12.93 59.73 13.66
C ALA A 4 11.57 59.14 13.22
N THR A 5 10.57 59.97 12.88
CA THR A 5 9.26 59.49 12.40
C THR A 5 9.36 58.93 10.99
N TRP A 6 10.19 59.55 10.15
CA TRP A 6 10.50 59.07 8.79
C TRP A 6 11.27 57.74 8.81
N LEU A 7 12.28 57.61 9.69
CA LEU A 7 13.00 56.34 9.89
C LEU A 7 12.09 55.23 10.44
N ARG A 8 11.18 55.55 11.38
CA ARG A 8 10.20 54.58 11.89
C ARG A 8 9.21 54.14 10.81
N GLY A 9 8.68 55.05 10.00
CA GLY A 9 7.80 54.71 8.88
C GLY A 9 8.46 53.75 7.90
N ARG A 10 9.72 54.01 7.51
CA ARG A 10 10.50 53.12 6.65
C ARG A 10 10.72 51.73 7.24
N LYS A 11 10.95 51.64 8.56
CA LYS A 11 11.09 50.35 9.27
C LYS A 11 9.78 49.56 9.26
N VAL A 12 8.65 50.22 9.50
CA VAL A 12 7.33 49.57 9.43
C VAL A 12 7.05 49.04 8.03
N THR A 13 7.29 49.84 6.99
CA THR A 13 7.11 49.40 5.60
C THR A 13 8.01 48.21 5.27
N ALA A 14 9.28 48.23 5.67
CA ALA A 14 10.20 47.13 5.44
C ALA A 14 9.75 45.83 6.15
N SER A 15 9.28 45.93 7.39
CA SER A 15 8.76 44.77 8.13
C SER A 15 7.50 44.19 7.49
N VAL A 16 6.55 45.03 7.06
CA VAL A 16 5.33 44.57 6.40
C VAL A 16 5.65 43.88 5.09
N VAL A 17 6.57 44.44 4.28
CA VAL A 17 7.01 43.81 3.03
C VAL A 17 7.70 42.48 3.31
N ALA A 18 8.61 42.42 4.30
CA ALA A 18 9.31 41.18 4.64
C ALA A 18 8.34 40.06 5.05
N VAL A 19 7.35 40.36 5.91
CA VAL A 19 6.33 39.38 6.32
C VAL A 19 5.45 38.98 5.14
N SER A 20 5.07 39.94 4.29
CA SER A 20 4.23 39.67 3.12
C SER A 20 4.94 38.72 2.14
N VAL A 21 6.22 38.94 1.86
CA VAL A 21 7.03 38.06 1.00
C VAL A 21 7.16 36.66 1.62
N LEU A 22 7.42 36.59 2.93
CA LEU A 22 7.57 35.32 3.65
C LEU A 22 6.31 34.45 3.59
N VAL A 23 5.12 35.05 3.55
CA VAL A 23 3.84 34.34 3.42
C VAL A 23 3.48 34.08 1.95
N ALA A 24 3.63 35.09 1.08
CA ALA A 24 3.18 35.00 -0.30
C ALA A 24 3.92 33.93 -1.10
N ILE A 25 5.21 33.73 -0.85
CA ILE A 25 6.01 32.72 -1.55
C ILE A 25 5.49 31.30 -1.32
N PRO A 26 5.45 30.75 -0.08
CA PRO A 26 5.00 29.38 0.14
C PRO A 26 3.53 29.16 -0.26
N VAL A 27 2.66 30.16 -0.08
CA VAL A 27 1.27 30.08 -0.54
C VAL A 27 1.20 29.99 -2.06
N SER A 28 2.00 30.76 -2.79
CA SER A 28 2.06 30.68 -4.26
C SER A 28 2.54 29.29 -4.72
N PHE A 29 3.56 28.73 -4.07
CA PHE A 29 4.00 27.37 -4.34
C PHE A 29 2.91 26.33 -4.04
N ALA A 30 2.20 26.46 -2.91
CA ALA A 30 1.14 25.53 -2.55
C ALA A 30 -0.05 25.56 -3.53
N ILE A 31 -0.35 26.71 -4.14
CA ILE A 31 -1.43 26.85 -5.13
C ILE A 31 -0.99 26.36 -6.51
N LEU A 32 0.25 26.65 -6.90
CA LEU A 32 0.75 26.37 -8.25
C LEU A 32 1.38 24.98 -8.41
N HIS A 33 1.68 24.31 -7.30
CA HIS A 33 2.23 22.96 -7.33
C HIS A 33 1.09 21.95 -7.22
N ASP A 34 0.95 21.06 -8.20
CA ASP A 34 -0.08 20.00 -8.28
C ASP A 34 0.02 18.92 -7.18
N GLY A 35 0.83 19.15 -6.14
CA GLY A 35 1.19 18.16 -5.14
C GLY A 35 1.99 16.99 -5.72
N PHE A 36 1.99 15.87 -5.00
CA PHE A 36 2.50 14.60 -5.51
C PHE A 36 1.30 13.73 -5.88
N PRO A 37 1.35 12.99 -7.00
CA PRO A 37 0.30 12.04 -7.33
C PRO A 37 0.20 11.03 -6.18
N VAL A 38 -0.97 10.96 -5.55
CA VAL A 38 -1.32 9.84 -4.68
C VAL A 38 -1.91 8.78 -5.59
N THR A 39 -1.22 7.67 -5.75
CA THR A 39 -1.73 6.54 -6.50
C THR A 39 -2.75 5.82 -5.61
N ASP A 40 -4.04 5.99 -5.89
CA ASP A 40 -5.10 5.14 -5.35
C ASP A 40 -5.21 3.90 -6.25
N VAL A 41 -4.35 2.93 -5.97
CA VAL A 41 -4.27 1.69 -6.75
C VAL A 41 -5.15 0.64 -6.10
N THR A 42 -6.28 0.34 -6.74
CA THR A 42 -7.03 -0.88 -6.48
C THR A 42 -6.28 -2.05 -7.12
N LEU A 43 -5.33 -2.64 -6.39
CA LEU A 43 -4.67 -3.87 -6.84
C LEU A 43 -5.54 -5.07 -6.50
N ASP A 44 -6.00 -5.77 -7.53
CA ASP A 44 -6.30 -7.18 -7.38
C ASP A 44 -4.97 -7.93 -7.31
N ALA A 45 -4.67 -8.55 -6.16
CA ALA A 45 -3.48 -9.37 -6.01
C ALA A 45 -3.55 -10.54 -7.00
N LYS A 46 -2.68 -10.52 -8.02
CA LYS A 46 -2.54 -11.61 -9.00
C LYS A 46 -1.66 -12.72 -8.45
N ASP A 47 -2.06 -13.21 -7.30
CA ASP A 47 -1.42 -14.32 -6.64
C ASP A 47 -1.70 -15.61 -7.43
N VAL A 48 -0.70 -16.48 -7.52
CA VAL A 48 -0.85 -17.79 -8.17
C VAL A 48 -0.75 -18.84 -7.09
N TRP A 49 -1.81 -19.62 -6.92
CA TRP A 49 -1.82 -20.76 -6.01
C TRP A 49 -1.49 -22.05 -6.75
N VAL A 50 -0.67 -22.88 -6.14
CA VAL A 50 -0.27 -24.20 -6.64
C VAL A 50 -0.55 -25.26 -5.60
N THR A 51 -0.90 -26.45 -6.07
CA THR A 51 -1.32 -27.58 -5.23
C THR A 51 -0.40 -28.77 -5.47
N ASN A 52 0.10 -29.39 -4.41
CA ASN A 52 0.87 -30.62 -4.42
C ASN A 52 0.20 -31.68 -3.54
N GLY A 53 -0.68 -32.48 -4.14
CA GLY A 53 -1.36 -33.56 -3.45
C GLY A 53 -0.43 -34.68 -2.96
N SER A 54 0.75 -34.86 -3.57
CA SER A 54 1.70 -35.89 -3.14
C SER A 54 2.41 -35.55 -1.84
N GLU A 55 2.58 -34.26 -1.57
CA GLU A 55 3.18 -33.73 -0.34
C GLU A 55 2.13 -33.21 0.66
N LEU A 56 0.84 -33.28 0.31
CA LEU A 56 -0.27 -32.71 1.08
C LEU A 56 -0.07 -31.20 1.34
N LEU A 57 0.36 -30.48 0.31
CA LEU A 57 0.66 -29.05 0.42
C LEU A 57 -0.08 -28.24 -0.65
N ALA A 58 -0.42 -27.01 -0.30
CA ALA A 58 -0.71 -25.94 -1.24
C ALA A 58 0.20 -24.75 -0.93
N GLY A 59 0.48 -23.90 -1.92
CA GLY A 59 1.32 -22.73 -1.69
C GLY A 59 1.06 -21.61 -2.69
N ARG A 60 1.45 -20.39 -2.30
CA ARG A 60 1.39 -19.23 -3.17
C ARG A 60 2.74 -19.00 -3.81
N LEU A 61 2.74 -18.95 -5.14
CA LEU A 61 3.90 -18.67 -5.98
C LEU A 61 4.05 -17.16 -6.18
N ASN A 62 5.19 -16.64 -5.76
CA ASN A 62 5.62 -15.31 -6.11
C ASN A 62 6.31 -15.33 -7.48
N ARG A 63 5.55 -14.96 -8.51
CA ARG A 63 6.05 -14.96 -9.91
C ARG A 63 7.23 -14.01 -10.16
N GLN A 64 7.47 -12.99 -9.31
CA GLN A 64 8.57 -12.05 -9.55
C GLN A 64 9.94 -12.65 -9.21
N ILE A 65 9.97 -13.54 -8.21
CA ILE A 65 11.18 -14.21 -7.73
C ILE A 65 11.19 -15.72 -8.03
N GLU A 66 10.11 -16.25 -8.62
CA GLU A 66 9.94 -17.68 -8.95
C GLU A 66 10.03 -18.61 -7.74
N GLU A 67 9.63 -18.12 -6.56
CA GLU A 67 9.65 -18.85 -5.29
C GLU A 67 8.28 -18.86 -4.64
N LEU A 68 8.04 -19.84 -3.76
CA LEU A 68 6.87 -19.85 -2.88
C LEU A 68 7.06 -18.81 -1.78
N ASP A 69 6.02 -18.03 -1.46
CA ASP A 69 6.03 -17.08 -0.34
C ASP A 69 5.02 -17.42 0.78
N ALA A 70 4.20 -18.45 0.56
CA ALA A 70 3.27 -18.99 1.55
C ALA A 70 3.02 -20.49 1.29
N ALA A 71 2.76 -21.26 2.35
CA ALA A 71 2.37 -22.66 2.25
C ALA A 71 1.27 -23.01 3.27
N VAL A 72 0.39 -23.93 2.89
CA VAL A 72 -0.71 -24.44 3.70
C VAL A 72 -0.64 -25.97 3.68
N GLN A 73 -0.65 -26.58 4.86
CA GLN A 73 -0.80 -28.03 4.97
C GLN A 73 -2.24 -28.43 4.70
N THR A 74 -2.40 -29.49 3.94
CA THR A 74 -3.70 -30.01 3.53
C THR A 74 -3.95 -31.35 4.21
N VAL A 75 -5.22 -31.71 4.38
CA VAL A 75 -5.62 -32.95 5.05
C VAL A 75 -5.79 -34.13 4.09
N SER A 76 -5.88 -33.86 2.79
CA SER A 76 -6.06 -34.85 1.72
C SER A 76 -5.21 -34.50 0.50
N ASN A 77 -5.07 -35.45 -0.43
CA ASN A 77 -4.28 -35.27 -1.65
C ASN A 77 -5.11 -34.74 -2.84
N GLU A 78 -6.44 -34.79 -2.76
CA GLU A 78 -7.35 -34.24 -3.77
C GLU A 78 -7.89 -32.90 -3.29
N ILE A 79 -7.07 -31.86 -3.50
CA ILE A 79 -7.36 -30.50 -3.06
C ILE A 79 -7.30 -29.52 -4.24
N ASP A 80 -8.11 -28.48 -4.14
CA ASP A 80 -8.12 -27.37 -5.09
C ASP A 80 -8.17 -26.03 -4.32
N ILE A 81 -7.73 -24.96 -4.98
CA ILE A 81 -7.78 -23.60 -4.46
C ILE A 81 -8.73 -22.78 -5.34
N LEU A 82 -9.80 -22.26 -4.73
CA LEU A 82 -10.74 -21.38 -5.40
C LEU A 82 -10.47 -19.95 -4.93
N GLN A 83 -10.27 -19.04 -5.89
CA GLN A 83 -9.97 -17.64 -5.61
C GLN A 83 -10.96 -16.71 -6.33
N ASP A 84 -11.50 -15.75 -5.56
CA ASP A 84 -12.29 -14.63 -6.05
C ASP A 84 -11.83 -13.34 -5.33
N GLY A 85 -11.05 -12.51 -6.02
CA GLY A 85 -10.38 -11.34 -5.43
C GLY A 85 -9.49 -11.75 -4.24
N ASP A 86 -9.78 -11.17 -3.07
CA ASP A 86 -9.11 -11.44 -1.80
C ASP A 86 -9.66 -12.69 -1.07
N THR A 87 -10.75 -13.28 -1.57
CA THR A 87 -11.32 -14.50 -0.99
C THR A 87 -10.63 -15.71 -1.58
N VAL A 88 -9.88 -16.41 -0.73
CA VAL A 88 -9.20 -17.67 -1.09
C VAL A 88 -9.74 -18.78 -0.21
N VAL A 89 -10.18 -19.87 -0.83
CA VAL A 89 -10.64 -21.06 -0.11
C VAL A 89 -9.95 -22.31 -0.62
N LEU A 90 -9.62 -23.20 0.32
CA LEU A 90 -9.20 -24.57 0.05
C LEU A 90 -10.43 -25.47 -0.01
N HIS A 91 -10.55 -26.24 -1.08
CA HIS A 91 -11.59 -27.24 -1.24
C HIS A 91 -10.97 -28.63 -1.18
N ASP A 92 -11.31 -29.38 -0.14
CA ASP A 92 -10.99 -30.81 -0.03
C ASP A 92 -12.10 -31.61 -0.71
N LEU A 93 -11.75 -32.21 -1.85
CA LEU A 93 -12.68 -32.99 -2.66
C LEU A 93 -12.98 -34.37 -2.04
N THR A 94 -12.06 -34.90 -1.24
CA THR A 94 -12.22 -36.18 -0.54
C THR A 94 -13.14 -36.02 0.66
N GLY A 95 -12.90 -35.00 1.48
CA GLY A 95 -13.69 -34.68 2.67
C GLY A 95 -15.00 -33.94 2.39
N SER A 96 -15.16 -33.38 1.18
CA SER A 96 -16.24 -32.45 0.82
C SER A 96 -16.31 -31.25 1.78
N THR A 97 -15.14 -30.73 2.16
CA THR A 97 -15.02 -29.58 3.07
C THR A 97 -14.38 -28.39 2.37
N ILE A 98 -14.76 -27.20 2.80
CA ILE A 98 -14.18 -25.94 2.32
C ILE A 98 -13.62 -25.20 3.54
N GLU A 99 -12.39 -24.72 3.44
CA GLU A 99 -11.70 -23.95 4.47
C GLU A 99 -11.26 -22.60 3.90
N MET A 100 -11.48 -21.53 4.68
CA MET A 100 -11.02 -20.20 4.30
C MET A 100 -9.53 -20.07 4.63
N ILE A 101 -8.75 -19.63 3.64
CA ILE A 101 -7.35 -19.27 3.84
C ILE A 101 -7.29 -17.76 4.05
N ASP A 102 -6.63 -17.31 5.12
CA ASP A 102 -6.27 -15.91 5.27
C ASP A 102 -4.87 -15.67 4.70
N PRO A 103 -4.75 -15.12 3.48
CA PRO A 103 -3.46 -14.94 2.81
C PRO A 103 -2.52 -13.95 3.52
N SER A 104 -3.04 -13.15 4.47
CA SER A 104 -2.24 -12.21 5.24
C SER A 104 -1.52 -12.85 6.43
N PHE A 105 -1.96 -14.04 6.87
CA PHE A 105 -1.35 -14.79 7.97
C PHE A 105 -0.68 -16.11 7.54
N THR A 106 -0.75 -16.48 6.26
CA THR A 106 -0.06 -17.67 5.74
C THR A 106 1.41 -17.38 5.48
N THR A 107 2.31 -18.19 6.07
CA THR A 107 3.76 -18.13 5.85
C THR A 107 4.27 -19.41 5.23
N LEU A 108 5.56 -19.47 4.89
CA LEU A 108 6.18 -20.74 4.55
C LEU A 108 6.12 -21.70 5.75
N VAL A 109 5.72 -22.94 5.47
CA VAL A 109 5.85 -24.07 6.39
C VAL A 109 7.30 -24.52 6.33
N GLN A 110 7.93 -24.68 7.49
CA GLN A 110 9.35 -25.04 7.63
C GLN A 110 9.54 -26.55 7.75
#